data_AF-A0A9P4J3S5-F1
#
_entry.id   AF-A0A9P4J3S5-F1
#
_cell.length_a   1.000
_cell.length_b   1.000
_cell.length_c   1.000
_cell.angle_alpha   90.00
_cell.angle_beta   90.00
_cell.angle_gamma   90.00
#
_symmetry.space_group_name_H-M   'P 1'
#
loop_
_entity.id
_entity.type
_entity.pdbx_description
1 polymer ?
#
loop_
_entity_poly.entity_id
_entity_poly.type
_entity_poly.pdbx_seq_one_letter_code
_entity_poly.pdbx_strand_id
1 'polypeptide(L)'
;MSVRSFLLPRPDAHPLTALQALNLYHRASAALLAAQGTILFLSPSIATWLLSSSPQGSASSIDALLSRLLALSQLTLSFLTLLFSGEISALYAAADGGESTESPYAKPTLAATLAYHAAVGVLLYIASSAAELSGTWLALGATTHIVLAAAGGLLVLFGQGPGHISRRTGADKRTSGFPFKNTEAEKKRR
;
A
#
# COMPACT_ATOMS: atom_id res chain seq x y z
N MET A 1 22.90 20.97 -26.30
CA MET A 1 22.13 20.27 -25.25
C MET A 1 22.80 18.92 -24.99
N SER A 2 23.44 18.75 -23.83
CA SER A 2 24.25 17.56 -23.51
C SER A 2 23.40 16.51 -22.78
N VAL A 3 23.44 15.27 -23.29
CA VAL A 3 22.64 14.09 -22.88
C VAL A 3 22.94 13.60 -21.44
N ARG A 4 23.85 14.26 -20.71
CA ARG A 4 24.28 13.86 -19.36
C ARG A 4 23.33 14.23 -18.21
N SER A 5 22.27 15.02 -18.46
CA SER A 5 21.35 15.46 -17.40
C SER A 5 20.20 14.50 -17.09
N PHE A 6 20.11 13.35 -17.77
CA PHE A 6 18.99 12.41 -17.61
C PHE A 6 19.27 11.25 -16.63
N LEU A 7 20.53 11.04 -16.22
CA LEU A 7 20.97 9.86 -15.46
C LEU A 7 21.51 10.15 -14.05
N LEU A 8 21.48 11.40 -13.59
CA LEU A 8 21.87 11.73 -12.22
C LEU A 8 20.63 12.03 -11.38
N PRO A 9 20.47 11.38 -10.21
CA PRO A 9 19.44 11.77 -9.24
C PRO A 9 19.62 13.25 -8.89
N ARG A 10 18.52 13.99 -8.92
CA ARG A 10 18.48 15.41 -8.55
C ARG A 10 19.03 15.59 -7.11
N PRO A 11 20.05 16.44 -6.90
CA PRO A 11 20.71 16.64 -5.60
C PRO A 11 19.80 17.30 -4.53
N ASP A 12 18.60 17.71 -4.92
CA ASP A 12 17.54 18.37 -4.15
C ASP A 12 16.39 17.41 -3.73
N ALA A 13 16.54 16.10 -3.93
CA ALA A 13 15.57 15.12 -3.44
C ALA A 13 15.59 15.04 -1.91
N HIS A 14 14.82 15.91 -1.26
CA HIS A 14 14.54 15.77 0.16
C HIS A 14 13.83 14.42 0.42
N PRO A 15 14.26 13.65 1.43
CA PRO A 15 13.57 12.41 1.79
C PRO A 15 12.10 12.71 2.10
N LEU A 16 11.19 11.85 1.64
CA LEU A 16 9.76 12.01 1.89
C LEU A 16 9.52 12.15 3.39
N THR A 17 8.71 13.13 3.77
CA THR A 17 8.24 13.23 5.15
C THR A 17 7.39 12.00 5.49
N ALA A 18 7.26 11.67 6.78
CA ALA A 18 6.45 10.52 7.21
C ALA A 18 4.99 10.62 6.71
N LEU A 19 4.43 11.82 6.70
CA LEU A 19 3.09 12.09 6.16
C LEU A 19 3.03 11.87 4.64
N GLN A 20 4.03 12.34 3.88
CA GLN A 20 4.09 12.11 2.44
C GLN A 20 4.23 10.63 2.09
N ALA A 21 5.02 9.87 2.86
CA ALA A 21 5.17 8.44 2.69
C ALA A 21 3.86 7.68 3.01
N LEU A 22 3.14 8.09 4.06
CA LEU A 22 1.83 7.55 4.41
C LEU A 22 0.79 7.80 3.30
N ASN A 23 0.72 9.04 2.79
CA ASN A 23 -0.19 9.42 1.71
C ASN A 23 0.16 8.70 0.39
N LEU A 24 1.46 8.53 0.10
CA LEU A 24 1.90 7.74 -1.05
C LEU A 24 1.47 6.28 -0.92
N TYR A 25 1.58 5.68 0.26
CA TYR A 25 1.12 4.32 0.52
C TYR A 25 -0.38 4.18 0.29
N HIS A 26 -1.22 5.06 0.86
CA HIS A 26 -2.67 5.01 0.66
C HIS A 26 -3.06 5.13 -0.82
N ARG A 27 -2.42 6.06 -1.54
CA ARG A 27 -2.64 6.23 -2.98
C ARG A 27 -2.18 5.02 -3.78
N ALA A 28 -1.04 4.42 -3.45
CA ALA A 28 -0.53 3.23 -4.12
C ALA A 28 -1.44 2.01 -3.90
N SER A 29 -1.89 1.78 -2.66
CA SER A 29 -2.87 0.74 -2.33
C SER A 29 -4.19 0.95 -3.07
N ALA A 30 -4.74 2.17 -3.04
CA ALA A 30 -5.97 2.50 -3.75
C ALA A 30 -5.82 2.33 -5.26
N ALA A 31 -4.70 2.77 -5.84
CA ALA A 31 -4.43 2.66 -7.27
C ALA A 31 -4.32 1.19 -7.72
N LEU A 32 -3.63 0.34 -6.96
CA LEU A 32 -3.54 -1.09 -7.27
C LEU A 32 -4.92 -1.76 -7.25
N LEU A 33 -5.71 -1.50 -6.20
CA LEU A 33 -7.06 -2.05 -6.05
C LEU A 33 -7.99 -1.56 -7.17
N ALA A 34 -7.91 -0.27 -7.52
CA ALA A 34 -8.68 0.28 -8.62
C ALA A 34 -8.28 -0.34 -9.96
N ALA A 35 -6.98 -0.45 -10.25
CA ALA A 35 -6.49 -1.04 -11.49
C ALA A 35 -6.95 -2.49 -11.63
N GLN A 36 -6.77 -3.32 -10.60
CA GLN A 36 -7.23 -4.71 -10.60
C GLN A 36 -8.75 -4.81 -10.74
N GLY A 37 -9.50 -4.01 -9.97
CA GLY A 37 -10.95 -4.00 -10.02
C GLY A 37 -11.49 -3.56 -11.39
N THR A 38 -10.97 -2.47 -11.97
CA THR A 38 -11.39 -2.00 -13.30
C THR A 38 -11.10 -3.03 -14.39
N ILE A 39 -9.92 -3.64 -14.37
CA ILE A 39 -9.55 -4.68 -15.34
C ILE A 39 -10.50 -5.88 -15.25
N LEU A 40 -10.80 -6.37 -14.04
CA LEU A 40 -11.71 -7.49 -13.82
C LEU A 40 -13.17 -7.15 -14.16
N PHE A 41 -13.60 -5.91 -13.95
CA PHE A 41 -14.95 -5.47 -14.29
C PHE A 41 -15.17 -5.46 -15.81
N LEU A 42 -14.23 -4.86 -16.53
CA LEU A 42 -14.28 -4.72 -17.99
C LEU A 42 -14.01 -6.04 -18.71
N SER A 43 -13.05 -6.83 -18.19
CA SER A 43 -12.63 -8.10 -18.77
C SER A 43 -12.68 -9.22 -17.72
N PRO A 44 -13.87 -9.76 -17.42
CA PRO A 44 -13.99 -10.81 -16.41
C PRO A 44 -13.25 -12.10 -16.77
N SER A 45 -13.02 -12.36 -18.06
CA SER A 45 -12.27 -13.55 -18.52
C SER A 45 -10.76 -13.40 -18.39
N ILE A 46 -10.24 -12.22 -18.06
CA ILE A 46 -8.79 -12.04 -17.91
C ILE A 46 -8.24 -12.80 -16.71
N ALA A 47 -9.04 -13.00 -15.66
CA ALA A 47 -8.65 -13.78 -14.49
C ALA A 47 -8.40 -15.24 -14.89
N THR A 48 -9.34 -15.87 -15.60
CA THR A 48 -9.17 -17.26 -16.05
C THR A 48 -8.04 -17.39 -17.06
N TRP A 49 -7.85 -16.37 -17.92
CA TRP A 49 -6.77 -16.37 -18.90
C TRP A 49 -5.37 -16.26 -18.27
N LEU A 50 -5.20 -15.35 -17.30
CA LEU A 50 -3.92 -15.15 -16.63
C LEU A 50 -3.62 -16.24 -15.61
N LEU A 51 -4.63 -16.71 -14.87
CA LEU A 51 -4.41 -17.57 -13.71
C LEU A 51 -4.49 -19.06 -14.04
N SER A 52 -5.03 -19.47 -15.18
CA SER A 52 -5.03 -20.87 -15.59
C SER A 52 -3.68 -21.29 -16.18
N SER A 53 -3.22 -22.50 -15.85
CA SER A 53 -2.11 -23.15 -16.54
C SER A 53 -2.44 -23.50 -18.00
N SER A 54 -3.73 -23.72 -18.28
CA SER A 54 -4.28 -23.99 -19.62
C SER A 54 -5.46 -23.04 -19.89
N PRO A 55 -5.21 -21.85 -20.44
CA PRO A 55 -6.24 -20.85 -20.66
C PRO A 55 -7.36 -21.34 -21.58
N GLN A 56 -8.60 -21.31 -21.09
CA GLN A 56 -9.79 -21.53 -21.90
C GLN A 56 -10.32 -20.16 -22.36
N GLY A 57 -10.70 -20.05 -23.64
CA GLY A 57 -10.97 -18.77 -24.31
C GLY A 57 -12.15 -17.96 -23.76
N SER A 58 -13.05 -18.56 -22.99
CA SER A 58 -14.19 -17.88 -22.38
C SER A 58 -14.41 -18.37 -20.94
N ALA A 59 -14.54 -17.43 -20.01
CA ALA A 59 -14.95 -17.74 -18.64
C ALA A 59 -16.40 -18.25 -18.60
N SER A 60 -16.72 -19.14 -17.67
CA SER A 60 -18.11 -19.54 -17.46
C SER A 60 -18.95 -18.35 -16.98
N SER A 61 -20.28 -18.43 -17.12
CA SER A 61 -21.18 -17.37 -16.65
C SER A 61 -21.04 -17.10 -15.14
N ILE A 62 -20.73 -18.14 -14.36
CA ILE A 62 -20.50 -18.02 -12.91
C ILE A 62 -19.17 -17.31 -12.64
N ASP A 63 -18.09 -17.70 -13.32
CA ASP A 63 -16.77 -17.07 -13.16
C ASP A 63 -16.82 -15.59 -13.53
N ALA A 64 -17.57 -15.25 -14.58
CA ALA A 64 -17.74 -13.87 -15.01
C ALA A 64 -18.50 -13.02 -13.99
N LEU A 65 -19.55 -13.58 -13.37
CA LEU A 65 -20.29 -12.93 -12.30
C LEU A 65 -19.40 -12.71 -11.07
N LEU A 66 -18.69 -13.75 -10.63
CA LEU A 66 -17.78 -13.67 -9.47
C LEU A 66 -16.65 -12.67 -9.70
N SER A 67 -16.08 -12.63 -10.91
CA SER A 67 -15.03 -11.67 -11.28
C SER A 67 -15.54 -10.22 -11.19
N ARG A 68 -16.78 -9.96 -11.62
CA ARG A 68 -17.39 -8.62 -11.52
C ARG A 68 -17.75 -8.24 -10.08
N LEU A 69 -18.22 -9.19 -9.26
CA LEU A 69 -18.50 -8.94 -7.84
C LEU A 69 -17.21 -8.65 -7.07
N LEU A 70 -16.13 -9.40 -7.35
CA LEU A 70 -14.81 -9.14 -6.81
C LEU A 70 -14.29 -7.77 -7.25
N ALA A 71 -14.44 -7.43 -8.54
CA ALA A 71 -14.07 -6.13 -9.07
C ALA A 71 -14.77 -4.97 -8.34
N LEU A 72 -16.09 -5.05 -8.15
CA LEU A 72 -16.85 -4.03 -7.43
C LEU A 72 -16.41 -3.92 -5.97
N SER A 73 -16.04 -5.04 -5.35
CA SER A 73 -15.50 -5.06 -3.99
C SER A 73 -14.13 -4.37 -3.93
N GLN A 74 -13.23 -4.62 -4.88
CA GLN A 74 -11.92 -3.94 -4.96
C GLN A 74 -12.04 -2.44 -5.25
N LEU A 75 -12.95 -2.05 -6.14
CA LEU A 75 -13.25 -0.64 -6.40
C LEU A 75 -13.79 0.07 -5.16
N THR A 76 -14.66 -0.60 -4.40
CA THR A 76 -15.17 -0.09 -3.12
C THR A 76 -14.06 0.05 -2.09
N LEU A 77 -13.17 -0.95 -1.96
CA LEU A 77 -12.02 -0.88 -1.04
C LEU A 77 -11.04 0.23 -1.44
N SER A 78 -10.82 0.45 -2.73
CA SER A 78 -10.01 1.56 -3.25
C SER A 78 -10.61 2.91 -2.82
N PHE A 79 -11.92 3.09 -3.04
CA PHE A 79 -12.64 4.28 -2.63
C PHE A 79 -12.57 4.51 -1.11
N LEU A 80 -12.84 3.48 -0.30
CA LEU A 80 -12.77 3.58 1.16
C LEU A 80 -11.35 3.88 1.65
N THR A 81 -10.33 3.36 0.98
CA THR A 81 -8.92 3.68 1.30
C THR A 81 -8.66 5.17 1.11
N LEU A 82 -9.10 5.78 0.01
CA LEU A 82 -8.94 7.21 -0.24
C LEU A 82 -9.82 8.07 0.69
N LEU A 83 -11.02 7.60 1.00
CA LEU A 83 -11.95 8.31 1.88
C LEU A 83 -11.40 8.37 3.32
N PHE A 84 -11.07 7.22 3.91
CA PHE A 84 -10.66 7.16 5.31
C PHE A 84 -9.21 7.62 5.53
N SER A 85 -8.34 7.53 4.53
CA SER A 85 -7.02 8.17 4.60
C SER A 85 -7.07 9.71 4.63
N GLY A 86 -8.20 10.30 4.23
CA GLY A 86 -8.36 11.76 4.13
C GLY A 86 -7.89 12.34 2.81
N GLU A 87 -7.48 11.52 1.83
CA GLU A 87 -7.07 11.99 0.50
C GLU A 87 -8.22 12.73 -0.21
N ILE A 88 -9.45 12.22 -0.12
CA ILE A 88 -10.62 12.90 -0.69
C ILE A 88 -10.88 14.24 0.02
N SER A 89 -10.81 14.28 1.34
CA SER A 89 -10.97 15.52 2.12
C SER A 89 -9.88 16.54 1.80
N ALA A 90 -8.64 16.09 1.60
CA ALA A 90 -7.52 16.94 1.21
C ALA A 90 -7.70 17.56 -0.18
N LEU A 91 -8.29 16.82 -1.14
CA LEU A 91 -8.63 17.36 -2.46
C LEU A 91 -9.64 18.51 -2.36
N TYR A 92 -10.68 18.36 -1.55
CA TYR A 92 -11.67 19.43 -1.33
C TYR A 92 -11.06 20.64 -0.61
N ALA A 93 -10.30 20.42 0.46
CA ALA A 93 -9.63 21.50 1.18
C ALA A 93 -8.68 22.30 0.28
N ALA A 94 -7.93 21.62 -0.60
CA ALA A 94 -7.04 22.28 -1.54
C ALA A 94 -7.79 23.13 -2.58
N ALA A 95 -8.97 22.69 -3.02
CA ALA A 95 -9.83 23.46 -3.92
C ALA A 95 -10.34 24.76 -3.27
N ASP A 96 -10.56 24.73 -1.95
CA ASP A 96 -11.01 25.87 -1.15
C ASP A 96 -9.84 26.73 -0.61
N GLY A 97 -8.60 26.42 -0.98
CA GLY A 97 -7.40 27.15 -0.52
C GLY A 97 -7.01 26.88 0.94
N GLY A 98 -7.56 25.85 1.56
CA GLY A 98 -7.25 25.42 2.93
C GLY A 98 -6.11 24.41 3.01
N GLU A 99 -5.53 24.25 4.20
CA GLU A 99 -4.55 23.20 4.48
C GLU A 99 -5.23 21.88 4.86
N SER A 100 -4.74 20.76 4.32
CA SER A 100 -5.24 19.43 4.67
C SER A 100 -4.75 18.99 6.06
N THR A 101 -5.67 18.65 6.95
CA THR A 101 -5.36 18.03 8.25
C THR A 101 -5.25 16.51 8.12
N GLU A 102 -4.43 15.88 8.97
CA GLU A 102 -4.31 14.41 9.02
C GLU A 102 -5.65 13.78 9.41
N SER A 103 -6.16 12.85 8.61
CA SER A 103 -7.39 12.12 8.94
C SER A 103 -7.21 11.26 10.19
N PRO A 104 -8.15 11.27 11.15
CA PRO A 104 -8.11 10.38 12.30
C PRO A 104 -8.19 8.89 11.90
N TYR A 105 -8.66 8.60 10.68
CA TYR A 105 -8.76 7.25 10.15
C TYR A 105 -7.57 6.83 9.26
N ALA A 106 -6.56 7.68 9.07
CA ALA A 106 -5.39 7.35 8.24
C ALA A 106 -4.63 6.13 8.78
N LYS A 107 -4.38 6.08 10.10
CA LYS A 107 -3.67 4.97 10.75
C LYS A 107 -4.44 3.64 10.76
N PRO A 108 -5.75 3.60 11.12
CA PRO A 108 -6.50 2.35 10.99
C PRO A 108 -6.66 1.91 9.53
N THR A 109 -6.74 2.84 8.57
CA THR A 109 -6.74 2.52 7.13
C THR A 109 -5.43 1.87 6.70
N LEU A 110 -4.29 2.40 7.17
CA LEU A 110 -2.97 1.78 6.99
C LEU A 110 -2.96 0.35 7.53
N ALA A 111 -3.43 0.12 8.76
CA ALA A 111 -3.44 -1.21 9.37
C ALA A 111 -4.35 -2.19 8.60
N ALA A 112 -5.54 -1.75 8.17
CA ALA A 112 -6.48 -2.57 7.43
C ALA A 112 -5.94 -2.96 6.04
N THR A 113 -5.39 -1.99 5.30
CA THR A 113 -4.80 -2.23 3.98
C THR A 113 -3.52 -3.07 4.07
N LEU A 114 -2.72 -2.89 5.12
CA LEU A 114 -1.56 -3.74 5.40
C LEU A 114 -1.98 -5.21 5.56
N ALA A 115 -2.98 -5.46 6.40
CA ALA A 115 -3.50 -6.81 6.62
C ALA A 115 -4.06 -7.43 5.32
N TYR A 116 -4.80 -6.63 4.54
CA TYR A 116 -5.31 -7.06 3.24
C TYR A 116 -4.19 -7.44 2.26
N HIS A 117 -3.20 -6.56 2.06
CA HIS A 117 -2.09 -6.83 1.14
C HIS A 117 -1.24 -8.01 1.61
N ALA A 118 -1.01 -8.16 2.92
CA ALA A 118 -0.29 -9.32 3.45
C ALA A 118 -1.05 -10.62 3.20
N ALA A 119 -2.36 -10.67 3.51
CA ALA A 119 -3.17 -11.86 3.32
C ALA A 119 -3.27 -12.28 1.84
N VAL A 120 -3.53 -11.31 0.94
CA VAL A 120 -3.59 -11.57 -0.50
C VAL A 120 -2.22 -11.99 -1.03
N GLY A 121 -1.14 -11.32 -0.63
CA GLY A 121 0.21 -11.65 -1.05
C GLY A 121 0.60 -13.08 -0.67
N VAL A 122 0.32 -13.50 0.56
CA VAL A 122 0.56 -14.87 1.05
C VAL A 122 -0.30 -15.88 0.27
N LEU A 123 -1.59 -15.59 0.07
CA LEU A 123 -2.48 -16.49 -0.67
C LEU A 123 -1.99 -16.71 -2.12
N LEU A 124 -1.66 -15.62 -2.83
CA LEU A 124 -1.15 -15.69 -4.20
C LEU A 124 0.20 -16.43 -4.27
N TYR A 125 1.07 -16.22 -3.29
CA TYR A 125 2.34 -16.92 -3.20
C TYR A 125 2.14 -18.43 -3.03
N ILE A 126 1.26 -18.85 -2.12
CA ILE A 126 0.94 -20.27 -1.93
C ILE A 126 0.34 -20.85 -3.22
N ALA A 127 -0.65 -20.16 -3.80
CA ALA A 127 -1.32 -20.59 -5.02
C ALA A 127 -0.37 -20.69 -6.23
N SER A 128 0.73 -19.91 -6.26
CA SER A 128 1.70 -19.95 -7.36
C SER A 128 2.42 -21.30 -7.52
N SER A 129 2.33 -22.17 -6.51
CA SER A 129 2.88 -23.54 -6.56
C SER A 129 1.88 -24.59 -7.05
N ALA A 130 0.61 -24.22 -7.28
CA ALA A 130 -0.42 -25.16 -7.71
C ALA A 130 -0.27 -25.50 -9.20
N ALA A 131 -0.29 -26.79 -9.54
CA ALA A 131 -0.09 -27.27 -10.91
C ALA A 131 -1.12 -26.75 -11.91
N GLU A 132 -2.36 -26.55 -11.47
CA GLU A 132 -3.47 -26.10 -12.33
C GLU A 132 -3.44 -24.59 -12.61
N LEU A 133 -2.61 -23.82 -11.89
CA LEU A 133 -2.58 -22.37 -11.96
C LEU A 133 -1.28 -21.85 -12.58
N SER A 134 -1.33 -20.64 -13.13
CA SER A 134 -0.16 -19.96 -13.65
C SER A 134 0.72 -19.44 -12.50
N GLY A 135 1.81 -20.15 -12.24
CA GLY A 135 2.79 -19.75 -11.22
C GLY A 135 3.38 -18.36 -11.46
N THR A 136 3.65 -17.98 -12.72
CA THR A 136 4.28 -16.69 -13.07
C THR A 136 3.40 -15.50 -12.70
N TRP A 137 2.14 -15.49 -13.13
CA TRP A 137 1.22 -14.38 -12.88
C TRP A 137 0.85 -14.28 -11.39
N LEU A 138 0.70 -15.43 -10.72
CA LEU A 138 0.45 -15.49 -9.29
C LEU A 138 1.66 -14.98 -8.47
N ALA A 139 2.89 -15.35 -8.84
CA ALA A 139 4.09 -14.86 -8.17
C ALA A 139 4.29 -13.34 -8.37
N LEU A 140 3.97 -12.81 -9.55
CA LEU A 140 4.01 -11.36 -9.81
C LEU A 140 2.97 -10.62 -8.97
N GLY A 141 1.74 -11.15 -8.91
CA GLY A 141 0.68 -10.62 -8.04
C GLY A 141 1.07 -10.66 -6.57
N ALA A 142 1.60 -11.80 -6.11
CA ALA A 142 2.10 -11.97 -4.75
C ALA A 142 3.17 -10.93 -4.41
N THR A 143 4.16 -10.76 -5.28
CA THR A 143 5.26 -9.79 -5.10
C THR A 143 4.70 -8.36 -4.97
N THR A 144 3.77 -7.98 -5.83
CA THR A 144 3.15 -6.65 -5.82
C THR A 144 2.45 -6.36 -4.48
N HIS A 145 1.67 -7.32 -3.98
CA HIS A 145 1.00 -7.19 -2.69
C HIS A 145 1.98 -7.25 -1.51
N ILE A 146 3.01 -8.09 -1.56
CA ILE A 146 4.04 -8.18 -0.51
C ILE A 146 4.86 -6.88 -0.41
N VAL A 147 5.18 -6.24 -1.53
CA VAL A 147 5.88 -4.93 -1.53
C VAL A 147 5.04 -3.87 -0.80
N LEU A 148 3.74 -3.80 -1.08
CA LEU A 148 2.84 -2.89 -0.36
C LEU A 148 2.73 -3.28 1.12
N ALA A 149 2.59 -4.57 1.44
CA ALA A 149 2.56 -5.03 2.83
C ALA A 149 3.86 -4.68 3.59
N ALA A 150 5.02 -4.85 2.95
CA ALA A 150 6.30 -4.46 3.54
C ALA A 150 6.37 -2.94 3.77
N ALA A 151 5.95 -2.13 2.79
CA ALA A 151 5.88 -0.68 2.93
C ALA A 151 4.93 -0.24 4.06
N GLY A 152 3.75 -0.85 4.15
CA GLY A 152 2.80 -0.61 5.23
C GLY A 152 3.36 -1.00 6.60
N GLY A 153 4.05 -2.15 6.67
CA GLY A 153 4.76 -2.60 7.87
C GLY A 153 5.83 -1.60 8.30
N LEU A 154 6.63 -1.09 7.37
CA LEU A 154 7.62 -0.04 7.65
C LEU A 154 6.96 1.24 8.17
N LEU A 155 5.80 1.65 7.65
CA LEU A 155 5.05 2.81 8.13
C LEU A 155 4.43 2.59 9.51
N VAL A 156 4.02 1.36 9.84
CA VAL A 156 3.55 1.00 11.19
C VAL A 156 4.71 1.03 12.19
N LEU A 157 5.89 0.54 11.82
CA LEU A 157 7.05 0.46 12.72
C LEU A 157 7.78 1.81 12.86
N PHE A 158 7.90 2.57 11.76
CA PHE A 158 8.77 3.76 11.69
C PHE A 158 8.06 5.06 11.30
N GLY A 159 6.84 4.97 10.77
CA GLY A 159 6.04 6.13 10.35
C GLY A 159 5.22 6.76 11.48
N GLN A 160 5.24 6.18 12.68
CA GLN A 160 4.44 6.67 13.81
C GLN A 160 5.17 7.74 14.62
N GLY A 161 4.82 9.01 14.39
CA GLY A 161 5.02 10.10 15.34
C GLY A 161 5.96 11.23 14.90
N PRO A 162 5.75 12.46 15.41
CA PRO A 162 6.67 13.56 15.21
C PRO A 162 8.01 13.21 15.86
N GLY A 163 9.11 13.45 15.15
CA GLY A 163 10.47 13.27 15.67
C GLY A 163 10.69 14.18 16.88
N HIS A 164 10.40 13.67 18.07
CA HIS A 164 10.61 14.40 19.32
C HIS A 164 12.02 14.09 19.82
N ILE A 165 12.97 14.94 19.47
CA ILE A 165 14.29 14.94 20.12
C ILE A 165 14.10 15.45 21.54
N SER A 166 14.42 14.60 22.51
CA SER A 166 14.28 14.94 23.93
C SER A 166 15.17 16.14 24.28
N ARG A 167 14.58 17.28 24.67
CA ARG A 167 15.33 18.44 25.16
C ARG A 167 16.24 18.13 26.37
N ARG A 168 15.90 17.12 27.17
CA ARG A 168 16.64 16.75 28.39
C ARG A 168 17.82 15.82 28.11
N THR A 169 17.78 15.02 27.05
CA THR A 169 18.78 13.96 26.80
C THR A 169 19.43 14.03 25.42
N GLY A 170 18.97 14.90 24.53
CA GLY A 170 19.43 14.99 23.14
C GLY A 170 19.14 13.75 22.29
N ALA A 171 18.57 12.70 22.88
CA ALA A 171 18.29 11.45 22.21
C ALA A 171 17.06 11.56 21.32
N ASP A 172 17.18 11.05 20.10
CA ASP A 172 16.05 10.85 19.20
C ASP A 172 15.12 9.77 19.78
N LYS A 173 13.94 10.19 20.24
CA LYS A 173 12.96 9.28 20.85
C LYS A 173 12.43 8.23 19.86
N ARG A 174 12.66 8.40 18.55
CA ARG A 174 12.35 7.39 17.52
C ARG A 174 13.08 6.06 17.73
N THR A 175 14.19 6.07 18.48
CA THR A 175 14.97 4.85 18.80
C THR A 175 14.58 4.18 20.11
N SER A 176 13.59 4.70 20.83
CA SER A 176 13.18 4.19 22.15
C SER A 176 11.79 3.55 22.18
N GLY A 177 11.09 3.52 21.04
CA GLY A 177 9.75 2.94 20.88
C GLY A 177 9.77 1.50 20.35
N PHE A 178 8.62 0.83 20.41
CA PHE A 178 8.44 -0.50 19.82
C PHE A 178 8.76 -0.48 18.31
N PRO A 179 9.50 -1.47 17.75
CA PRO A 179 9.94 -2.71 18.39
C PRO A 179 11.31 -2.62 19.09
N PHE A 180 12.01 -1.49 18.99
CA PHE A 180 13.36 -1.30 19.54
C PHE A 180 13.31 -0.47 20.82
N LYS A 181 12.91 -1.12 21.93
CA LYS A 181 12.96 -0.48 23.24
C LYS A 181 14.42 -0.27 23.67
N ASN A 182 14.90 0.97 23.68
CA ASN A 182 16.25 1.30 24.14
C ASN A 182 16.31 1.33 25.68
N THR A 183 16.75 0.22 26.27
CA THR A 183 16.89 0.04 27.73
C THR A 183 18.00 0.91 28.33
N GLU A 184 19.02 1.27 27.56
CA GLU A 184 20.12 2.15 28.03
C GLU A 184 19.67 3.61 28.19
N ALA A 185 18.79 4.09 27.31
CA ALA A 185 18.17 5.41 27.45
C ALA A 185 17.21 5.50 28.66
N GLU A 186 16.57 4.39 29.03
CA GLU A 186 15.67 4.29 30.18
C GLU A 186 16.45 4.34 31.51
N LYS A 187 17.63 3.71 31.58
CA LYS A 187 18.51 3.75 32.76
C LYS A 187 18.98 5.17 33.11
N LYS A 188 19.28 6.00 32.11
CA LYS A 188 19.75 7.39 32.29
C LYS A 188 18.65 8.35 32.77
N ARG A 189 17.41 7.87 32.92
CA ARG A 189 16.21 8.62 33.30
C ARG A 189 15.82 8.41 34.77
N ARG A 190 16.43 7.41 35.44
CA ARG A 190 16.42 7.23 36.89
C ARG A 190 17.60 7.97 37.50
#